data_AF-A0A6J7QCJ0-F1
#
_entry.id   AF-A0A6J7QCJ0-F1
#
_cell.length_a   1.000
_cell.length_b   1.000
_cell.length_c   1.000
_cell.angle_alpha   90.00
_cell.angle_beta   90.00
_cell.angle_gamma   90.00
#
_symmetry.space_group_name_H-M   'P 1'
#
loop_
_entity.id
_entity.type
_entity.pdbx_description
1 polymer ?
#
loop_
_entity_poly.entity_id
_entity_poly.type
_entity_poly.pdbx_seq_one_letter_code
_entity_poly.pdbx_strand_id
1 'polypeptide(L)'
;MTTIAFLPETDCINTVAARVSLSATPLIVSPPNEAIRWVTHVAAQLASTAEPLILVFQGETSVHAPAIGFSRRSLRRPAVGYVLIDPVMPTIGGDYGDWPDAPVTVVITDAANEFAKEASLQSRLRGWKVTTDSPQEVLAAF
;
A
#
# COMPACT_ATOMS: atom_id res chain seq x y z
N MET A 1 -18.18 -1.27 -6.36
CA MET A 1 -17.24 -0.19 -6.72
C MET A 1 -16.08 -0.29 -5.77
N THR A 2 -14.85 -0.26 -6.26
CA THR A 2 -13.66 -0.41 -5.44
C THR A 2 -13.22 0.97 -4.97
N THR A 3 -12.84 1.09 -3.70
CA THR A 3 -12.37 2.36 -3.13
C THR A 3 -10.85 2.32 -3.00
N ILE A 4 -10.18 3.37 -3.46
CA ILE A 4 -8.74 3.55 -3.25
C ILE A 4 -8.55 4.10 -1.84
N ALA A 5 -7.79 3.38 -1.01
CA ALA A 5 -7.44 3.78 0.33
C ALA A 5 -5.94 4.11 0.39
N PHE A 6 -5.64 5.37 0.68
CA PHE A 6 -4.27 5.82 0.90
C PHE A 6 -3.88 5.63 2.35
N LEU A 7 -2.89 4.75 2.58
CA LEU A 7 -2.39 4.47 3.91
C LEU A 7 -1.31 5.49 4.26
N PRO A 8 -1.28 5.97 5.51
CA PRO A 8 -0.42 7.08 5.88
C PRO A 8 1.06 6.72 5.73
N GLU A 9 1.89 7.75 5.69
CA GLU A 9 3.32 7.59 5.94
C GLU A 9 3.51 7.47 7.47
N THR A 10 4.73 7.65 7.97
CA THR A 10 5.03 7.41 9.41
C THR A 10 4.32 8.42 10.32
N ASP A 11 4.29 9.69 9.92
CA ASP A 11 3.84 10.83 10.74
C ASP A 11 2.87 11.78 10.01
N CYS A 12 2.62 11.55 8.72
CA CYS A 12 1.74 12.35 7.90
C CYS A 12 0.80 11.47 7.05
N ILE A 13 -0.24 12.11 6.49
CA ILE A 13 -1.08 11.46 5.47
C ILE A 13 -0.22 11.11 4.25
N ASN A 14 -0.66 10.13 3.48
CA ASN A 14 0.01 9.74 2.25
C ASN A 14 0.16 10.93 1.28
N THR A 15 1.39 11.31 0.95
CA THR A 15 1.63 12.50 0.12
C THR A 15 1.21 12.33 -1.34
N VAL A 16 1.09 11.10 -1.85
CA VAL A 16 0.54 10.84 -3.20
C VAL A 16 -0.94 11.22 -3.29
N ALA A 17 -1.70 11.10 -2.19
CA ALA A 17 -3.12 11.44 -2.19
C ALA A 17 -3.42 12.88 -2.65
N ALA A 18 -2.52 13.82 -2.34
CA ALA A 18 -2.63 15.22 -2.75
C ALA A 18 -2.19 15.49 -4.19
N ARG A 19 -1.54 14.52 -4.85
CA ARG A 19 -0.92 14.65 -6.18
C ARG A 19 -1.71 13.97 -7.28
N VAL A 20 -2.78 13.24 -6.94
CA VAL A 20 -3.58 12.47 -7.90
C VAL A 20 -5.03 12.93 -7.89
N SER A 21 -5.65 12.87 -9.07
CA SER A 21 -7.07 13.13 -9.27
C SER A 21 -7.78 11.83 -9.62
N LEU A 22 -8.72 11.42 -8.77
CA LEU A 22 -9.47 10.17 -8.90
C LEU A 22 -10.94 10.47 -9.22
N SER A 23 -11.58 9.56 -9.94
CA SER A 23 -13.00 9.68 -10.32
C SER A 23 -13.95 9.54 -9.12
N ALA A 24 -13.54 8.77 -8.11
CA ALA A 24 -14.26 8.55 -6.87
C ALA A 24 -13.47 9.11 -5.68
N THR A 25 -14.18 9.51 -4.63
CA THR A 25 -13.58 10.02 -3.40
C THR A 25 -12.74 8.91 -2.74
N PRO A 26 -11.42 9.09 -2.59
CA PRO A 26 -10.59 8.09 -1.93
C PRO A 26 -10.79 8.12 -0.42
N LEU A 27 -10.45 7.00 0.23
CA LEU A 27 -10.30 6.93 1.67
C LEU A 27 -8.88 7.37 2.05
N ILE A 28 -8.74 8.44 2.83
CA ILE A 28 -7.45 8.88 3.37
C ILE A 28 -7.36 8.44 4.83
N VAL A 29 -6.39 7.58 5.13
CA VAL A 29 -6.18 7.07 6.49
C VAL A 29 -5.18 7.97 7.20
N SER A 30 -5.52 8.38 8.43
CA SER A 30 -4.67 9.27 9.23
C SER A 30 -3.50 8.52 9.87
N PRO A 31 -2.32 9.15 10.00
CA PRO A 31 -1.20 8.58 10.77
C PRO A 31 -1.52 8.55 12.28
N PRO A 32 -0.89 7.65 13.05
CA PRO A 32 -0.92 7.73 14.51
C PRO A 32 -0.10 8.94 15.00
N ASN A 33 -0.37 9.40 16.22
CA ASN A 33 0.49 10.41 16.87
C ASN A 33 1.89 9.87 17.23
N GLU A 34 2.04 8.54 17.34
CA GLU A 34 3.30 7.85 17.65
C GLU A 34 3.46 6.59 16.78
N ALA A 35 4.64 6.40 16.18
CA ALA A 35 4.89 5.33 15.21
C ALA A 35 4.78 3.90 15.79
N ILE A 36 4.98 3.71 17.10
CA ILE A 36 5.01 2.39 17.79
C ILE A 36 3.70 1.60 17.60
N ARG A 37 2.60 2.25 17.18
CA ARG A 37 1.28 1.63 16.99
C ARG A 37 0.71 1.79 15.58
N TRP A 38 1.56 2.06 14.57
CA TRP A 38 1.11 2.35 13.21
C TRP A 38 0.14 1.29 12.65
N VAL A 39 0.53 0.01 12.66
CA VAL A 39 -0.30 -1.09 12.12
C VAL A 39 -1.65 -1.16 12.82
N THR A 40 -1.66 -1.17 14.16
CA THR A 40 -2.90 -1.25 14.95
C THR A 40 -3.81 -0.06 14.70
N HIS A 41 -3.24 1.15 14.61
CA HIS A 41 -3.98 2.38 14.37
C HIS A 41 -4.65 2.38 12.98
N VAL A 42 -3.89 2.05 11.94
CA VAL A 42 -4.36 1.98 10.56
C VAL A 42 -5.40 0.86 10.41
N ALA A 43 -5.15 -0.32 10.96
CA ALA A 43 -6.09 -1.44 10.93
C ALA A 43 -7.43 -1.09 11.61
N ALA A 44 -7.40 -0.36 12.74
CA ALA A 44 -8.60 0.07 13.44
C ALA A 44 -9.45 1.05 12.61
N GLN A 45 -8.82 2.00 11.90
CA GLN A 45 -9.54 2.89 10.99
C GLN A 45 -10.20 2.10 9.84
N LEU A 46 -9.44 1.20 9.21
CA LEU A 46 -9.93 0.36 8.10
C LEU A 46 -11.00 -0.66 8.51
N ALA A 47 -11.10 -1.00 9.79
CA ALA A 47 -12.09 -1.96 10.29
C ALA A 47 -13.54 -1.47 10.12
N SER A 48 -13.73 -0.14 10.11
CA SER A 48 -15.04 0.49 9.89
C SER A 48 -15.51 0.42 8.43
N THR A 49 -14.61 0.16 7.49
CA THR A 49 -14.87 0.17 6.05
C THR A 49 -15.39 -1.18 5.56
N ALA A 50 -16.51 -1.18 4.85
CA ALA A 50 -17.14 -2.39 4.30
C ALA A 50 -16.83 -2.61 2.82
N GLU A 51 -16.38 -1.56 2.15
CA GLU A 51 -16.09 -1.52 0.73
C GLU A 51 -14.84 -2.35 0.39
N PRO A 52 -14.78 -2.92 -0.83
CA PRO A 52 -13.55 -3.51 -1.36
C PRO A 52 -12.49 -2.42 -1.55
N LEU A 53 -11.29 -2.63 -0.99
CA LEU A 53 -10.22 -1.61 -0.99
C LEU A 53 -9.01 -2.00 -1.84
N ILE A 54 -8.55 -1.07 -2.68
CA ILE A 54 -7.16 -1.03 -3.13
C ILE A 54 -6.37 -0.27 -2.07
N LEU A 55 -5.35 -0.91 -1.49
CA LEU A 55 -4.52 -0.28 -0.47
C LEU A 55 -3.27 0.33 -1.11
N VAL A 56 -3.10 1.63 -0.95
CA VAL A 56 -1.96 2.38 -1.48
C VAL A 56 -0.97 2.67 -0.35
N PHE A 57 0.26 2.23 -0.52
CA PHE A 57 1.37 2.50 0.39
C PHE A 57 2.46 3.28 -0.34
N GLN A 58 3.22 4.06 0.41
CA GLN A 58 4.35 4.82 -0.11
C GLN A 58 5.58 4.63 0.78
N GLY A 59 6.74 4.40 0.18
CA GLY A 59 8.00 4.39 0.91
C GLY A 59 8.07 3.31 1.98
N GLU A 60 8.54 3.72 3.17
CA GLU A 60 8.87 2.84 4.29
C GLU A 60 7.67 2.10 4.87
N THR A 61 6.48 2.72 4.90
CA THR A 61 5.29 2.07 5.48
C THR A 61 4.77 0.91 4.63
N SER A 62 5.25 0.76 3.39
CA SER A 62 4.96 -0.39 2.52
C SER A 62 5.39 -1.72 3.14
N VAL A 63 6.36 -1.72 4.06
CA VAL A 63 6.78 -2.92 4.81
C VAL A 63 5.62 -3.53 5.62
N HIS A 64 4.61 -2.72 5.97
CA HIS A 64 3.45 -3.13 6.75
C HIS A 64 2.28 -3.67 5.91
N ALA A 65 2.39 -3.68 4.57
CA ALA A 65 1.33 -4.15 3.69
C ALA A 65 0.81 -5.56 4.05
N PRO A 66 1.67 -6.55 4.39
CA PRO A 66 1.20 -7.86 4.82
C PRO A 66 0.36 -7.79 6.10
N ALA A 67 0.81 -7.04 7.11
CA ALA A 67 0.12 -6.94 8.40
C ALA A 67 -1.29 -6.33 8.25
N ILE A 68 -1.43 -5.28 7.43
CA ILE A 68 -2.72 -4.67 7.13
C ILE A 68 -3.61 -5.61 6.31
N GLY A 69 -3.02 -6.35 5.36
CA GLY A 69 -3.70 -7.39 4.63
C GLY A 69 -4.30 -8.49 5.52
N PHE A 70 -3.48 -9.01 6.44
CA PHE A 70 -3.92 -9.99 7.44
C PHE A 70 -5.04 -9.44 8.34
N SER A 71 -4.97 -8.19 8.78
CA SER A 71 -6.03 -7.60 9.62
C SER A 71 -7.36 -7.53 8.88
N ARG A 72 -7.34 -7.10 7.61
CA ARG A 72 -8.52 -7.05 6.73
C ARG A 72 -9.10 -8.43 6.43
N ARG A 73 -8.24 -9.41 6.15
CA ARG A 73 -8.65 -10.81 5.95
C ARG A 73 -9.32 -11.38 7.19
N SER A 74 -8.81 -11.05 8.38
CA SER A 74 -9.40 -11.48 9.67
C SER A 74 -10.81 -10.92 9.88
N LEU A 75 -11.10 -9.75 9.32
CA LEU A 75 -12.44 -9.15 9.28
C LEU A 75 -13.33 -9.70 8.15
N ARG A 76 -12.87 -10.71 7.39
CA ARG A 76 -13.54 -11.25 6.20
C ARG A 76 -13.80 -10.17 5.12
N ARG A 77 -12.93 -9.17 5.06
CA ARG A 77 -12.98 -8.05 4.11
C ARG A 77 -11.59 -7.83 3.48
N PRO A 78 -11.03 -8.83 2.78
CA PRO A 78 -9.67 -8.76 2.24
C PRO A 78 -9.48 -7.53 1.34
N ALA A 79 -8.23 -7.09 1.18
CA ALA A 79 -7.90 -6.12 0.15
C ALA A 79 -8.18 -6.75 -1.24
N VAL A 80 -8.55 -5.93 -2.22
CA VAL A 80 -8.70 -6.41 -3.60
C VAL A 80 -7.48 -6.12 -4.47
N GLY A 81 -6.52 -5.39 -3.93
CA GLY A 81 -5.22 -5.14 -4.54
C GLY A 81 -4.36 -4.20 -3.71
N TYR A 82 -3.08 -4.15 -4.06
CA TYR A 82 -2.07 -3.31 -3.44
C TYR A 82 -1.37 -2.46 -4.50
N VAL A 83 -1.17 -1.19 -4.19
CA VAL A 83 -0.31 -0.30 -4.97
C VAL A 83 0.80 0.18 -4.05
N LEU A 84 2.04 -0.18 -4.34
CA LEU A 84 3.22 0.15 -3.55
C LEU A 84 4.07 1.16 -4.35
N ILE A 85 4.16 2.39 -3.88
CA ILE A 85 4.85 3.49 -4.56
C ILE A 85 6.21 3.70 -3.89
N ASP A 86 7.28 3.56 -4.67
CA ASP A 86 8.67 3.65 -4.20
C ASP A 86 8.92 2.86 -2.90
N PRO A 87 8.53 1.57 -2.83
CA PRO A 87 8.39 0.89 -1.55
C PRO A 87 9.71 0.44 -0.94
N VAL A 88 9.71 0.36 0.39
CA VAL A 88 10.58 -0.57 1.11
C VAL A 88 9.87 -1.92 1.21
N MET A 89 10.53 -2.98 0.75
CA MET A 89 9.92 -4.31 0.69
C MET A 89 9.97 -5.02 2.03
N PRO A 90 8.92 -5.79 2.39
CA PRO A 90 8.99 -6.69 3.54
C PRO A 90 10.08 -7.75 3.31
N THR A 91 10.84 -8.04 4.37
CA THR A 91 11.92 -9.03 4.36
C THR A 91 11.39 -10.41 3.96
N ILE A 92 12.07 -11.04 3.00
CA ILE A 92 11.77 -12.40 2.53
C ILE A 92 11.93 -13.40 3.68
N GLY A 93 10.94 -14.28 3.89
CA GLY A 93 11.02 -15.36 4.88
C GLY A 93 10.94 -14.93 6.35
N GLY A 94 10.63 -13.65 6.63
CA GLY A 94 10.33 -13.18 8.00
C GLY A 94 8.91 -13.53 8.46
N ASP A 95 8.43 -12.84 9.51
CA ASP A 95 7.13 -13.08 10.18
C ASP A 95 5.89 -13.05 9.27
N TYR A 96 6.02 -12.59 8.02
CA TYR A 96 4.92 -12.34 7.09
C TYR A 96 4.76 -13.39 5.96
N GLY A 97 5.66 -14.38 5.85
CA GLY A 97 5.56 -15.46 4.85
C GLY A 97 5.56 -15.01 3.38
N ASP A 98 4.86 -15.78 2.51
CA ASP A 98 4.75 -15.56 1.05
C ASP A 98 3.62 -14.59 0.65
N TRP A 99 3.33 -13.55 1.43
CA TRP A 99 2.24 -12.60 1.11
C TRP A 99 2.38 -12.10 -0.34
N PRO A 100 1.38 -12.35 -1.23
CA PRO A 100 0.14 -11.58 -1.16
C PRO A 100 -1.18 -12.34 -1.24
N ASP A 101 -2.22 -11.82 -0.58
CA ASP A 101 -3.62 -12.30 -0.69
C ASP A 101 -4.42 -11.66 -1.84
N ALA A 102 -3.85 -10.67 -2.51
CA ALA A 102 -4.43 -9.96 -3.64
C ALA A 102 -3.33 -9.45 -4.60
N PRO A 103 -3.65 -9.06 -5.85
CA PRO A 103 -2.65 -8.56 -6.79
C PRO A 103 -1.86 -7.37 -6.25
N VAL A 104 -0.54 -7.38 -6.45
CA VAL A 104 0.36 -6.28 -6.06
C VAL A 104 0.91 -5.59 -7.30
N THR A 105 0.76 -4.27 -7.35
CA THR A 105 1.39 -3.39 -8.33
C THR A 105 2.42 -2.51 -7.64
N VAL A 106 3.65 -2.55 -8.12
CA VAL A 106 4.76 -1.73 -7.65
C VAL A 106 5.04 -0.63 -8.66
N VAL A 107 5.06 0.61 -8.18
CA VAL A 107 5.34 1.81 -8.97
C VAL A 107 6.71 2.33 -8.54
N ILE A 108 7.66 2.39 -9.48
CA ILE A 108 8.98 2.97 -9.27
C ILE A 108 9.03 4.30 -10.01
N THR A 109 9.02 5.41 -9.28
CA THR A 109 9.07 6.75 -9.84
C THR A 109 10.50 7.18 -10.17
N ASP A 110 10.66 8.25 -10.95
CA ASP A 110 11.98 8.82 -11.23
C ASP A 110 12.71 9.31 -9.98
N ALA A 111 11.95 9.69 -8.94
CA ALA A 111 12.46 10.14 -7.66
C ALA A 111 12.80 8.99 -6.69
N ALA A 112 12.59 7.72 -7.10
CA ALA A 112 12.86 6.56 -6.27
C ALA A 112 14.33 6.51 -5.81
N ASN A 113 14.51 6.25 -4.51
CA ASN A 113 15.83 5.97 -3.94
C ASN A 113 16.37 4.60 -4.40
N GLU A 114 17.64 4.33 -4.09
CA GLU A 114 18.28 3.06 -4.51
C GLU A 114 17.59 1.83 -3.92
N PHE A 115 17.14 1.89 -2.66
CA PHE A 115 16.39 0.80 -2.02
C PHE A 115 15.10 0.45 -2.75
N ALA A 116 14.32 1.46 -3.19
CA ALA A 116 13.11 1.25 -3.97
C ALA A 116 13.44 0.69 -5.37
N LYS A 117 14.56 1.09 -5.97
CA LYS A 117 15.02 0.51 -7.24
C LYS A 117 15.42 -0.95 -7.08
N GLU A 118 16.06 -1.33 -5.98
CA GLU A 118 16.36 -2.74 -5.64
C GLU A 118 15.09 -3.55 -5.37
N ALA A 119 14.10 -2.94 -4.71
CA ALA A 119 12.78 -3.51 -4.49
C ALA A 119 12.08 -3.91 -5.81
N SER A 120 12.36 -3.22 -6.91
CA SER A 120 11.88 -3.57 -8.26
C SER A 120 12.26 -5.00 -8.65
N LEU A 121 13.53 -5.38 -8.47
CA LEU A 121 14.01 -6.72 -8.80
C LEU A 121 13.35 -7.78 -7.90
N GLN A 122 13.30 -7.52 -6.60
CA GLN A 122 12.67 -8.43 -5.65
C GLN A 122 11.17 -8.62 -5.93
N SER A 123 10.49 -7.58 -6.42
CA SER A 123 9.06 -7.63 -6.79
C SER A 123 8.82 -8.45 -8.05
N ARG A 124 9.69 -8.30 -9.06
CA ARG A 124 9.64 -9.13 -10.29
C ARG A 124 9.87 -10.61 -10.01
N LEU A 125 10.78 -10.95 -9.08
CA LEU A 125 11.02 -12.34 -8.67
C LEU A 125 9.80 -12.98 -7.98
N ARG A 126 8.92 -12.17 -7.37
CA ARG A 126 7.64 -12.62 -6.81
C ARG A 126 6.51 -12.66 -7.85
N GLY A 127 6.79 -12.31 -9.11
CA GLY A 127 5.79 -12.25 -10.18
C GLY A 127 4.83 -11.05 -10.09
N TRP A 128 5.17 -10.02 -9.30
CA TRP A 128 4.32 -8.84 -9.15
C TRP A 128 4.45 -7.91 -10.35
N LYS A 129 3.38 -7.15 -10.62
CA LYS A 129 3.44 -6.10 -11.65
C LYS A 129 4.37 -5.01 -11.14
N VAL A 130 5.38 -4.66 -11.93
CA VAL A 130 6.27 -3.52 -11.66
C VAL A 130 6.20 -2.57 -12.85
N THR A 131 5.94 -1.30 -12.59
CA THR A 131 5.83 -0.26 -13.63
C THR A 131 6.59 1.00 -13.23
N THR A 132 6.95 1.79 -14.24
CA THR A 132 7.46 3.15 -14.11
C THR A 132 6.42 4.19 -14.55
N ASP A 133 5.19 3.77 -14.87
CA ASP A 133 4.07 4.67 -15.12
C ASP A 133 3.83 5.57 -13.90
N SER A 134 3.25 6.74 -14.12
CA SER A 134 2.99 7.67 -13.02
C SER A 134 1.95 7.09 -12.03
N PRO A 135 2.02 7.43 -10.74
CA PRO A 135 0.99 7.04 -9.78
C PRO A 135 -0.43 7.44 -10.22
N GLN A 136 -0.57 8.56 -10.92
CA GLN A 136 -1.83 9.02 -11.50
C GLN A 136 -2.39 8.00 -12.51
N GLU A 137 -1.58 7.54 -13.47
CA GLU A 137 -2.01 6.60 -14.50
C GLU A 137 -2.37 5.24 -13.91
N VAL A 138 -1.56 4.76 -12.96
CA VAL A 138 -1.79 3.47 -12.29
C VAL A 138 -3.07 3.50 -11.48
N LEU A 139 -3.32 4.56 -10.71
CA LEU A 139 -4.49 4.67 -9.86
C LEU A 139 -5.78 4.97 -10.64
N ALA A 140 -5.70 5.69 -11.76
CA ALA A 140 -6.84 5.94 -12.64
C ALA A 140 -7.36 4.69 -13.36
N ALA A 141 -6.60 3.59 -13.35
CA ALA A 141 -7.00 2.32 -13.94
C ALA A 141 -7.90 1.46 -13.03
N PHE A 142 -8.15 1.90 -11.79
CA PHE A 142 -9.02 1.23 -10.81
C PHE A 142 -10.36 1.96 -10.65
#